data_AF-A0A928C8L6-F1
#
_entry.id   AF-A0A928C8L6-F1
#
_cell.length_a   1.000
_cell.length_b   1.000
_cell.length_c   1.000
_cell.angle_alpha   90.00
_cell.angle_beta   90.00
_cell.angle_gamma   90.00
#
_symmetry.space_group_name_H-M   'P 1'
#
loop_
_entity.id
_entity.type
_entity.pdbx_description
1 polymer ?
#
loop_
_entity_poly.entity_id
_entity_poly.type
_entity_poly.pdbx_seq_one_letter_code
_entity_poly.pdbx_strand_id
1 'polypeptide(L)'
;MRIRYLLLVTIAYLSLASCTPTRSVSKISYQSFRTTFAQPDKEHPIPEDAEIVLMYDISDKGDFNVVVYNKTDEIMTIDQTKSFFVSSSGKSQSYFDPTIRTISQTNSSSTSRGTSVNLGAIANVLGVGGAVGGLLYGVNVGGGSSNGVAVTEVTQMADQPTVSLAPRSYAAMSKTFNEPMIGRDVISTNLEMTEKTSHCNFSFCISYSLDGGVSYKKLVTDFYSNSRIVVPVSKNEQLNDALKEIFRIKPDAIYEPFYQLIFDDNLYSSYDIYTNGLFFDFK
;
A
#
# COMPACT_ATOMS: atom_id res chain seq x y z
N MET A 1 -41.36 28.36 41.16
CA MET A 1 -41.31 27.68 39.84
C MET A 1 -40.30 28.30 38.86
N ARG A 2 -39.99 29.62 38.92
CA ARG A 2 -39.05 30.30 38.00
C ARG A 2 -37.55 29.97 38.14
N ILE A 3 -37.09 29.58 39.34
CA ILE A 3 -35.64 29.34 39.59
C ILE A 3 -35.16 27.99 39.00
N ARG A 4 -36.03 26.98 38.93
CA ARG A 4 -35.68 25.67 38.36
C ARG A 4 -35.51 25.70 36.83
N TYR A 5 -36.27 26.56 36.15
CA TYR A 5 -36.12 26.76 34.70
C TYR A 5 -34.83 27.52 34.36
N LEU A 6 -34.42 28.49 35.19
CA LEU A 6 -33.18 29.25 34.96
C LEU A 6 -31.92 28.36 35.10
N LEU A 7 -31.93 27.44 36.07
CA LEU A 7 -30.87 26.43 36.28
C LEU A 7 -30.81 25.38 35.16
N LEU A 8 -31.98 24.93 34.66
CA LEU A 8 -32.03 24.00 33.53
C LEU A 8 -31.56 24.63 32.20
N VAL A 9 -31.87 25.91 31.98
CA VAL A 9 -31.39 26.64 30.79
C VAL A 9 -29.89 26.88 30.85
N THR A 10 -29.31 27.18 32.01
CA THR A 10 -27.85 27.37 32.14
C THR A 10 -27.07 26.07 31.97
N ILE A 11 -27.58 24.94 32.48
CA ILE A 11 -26.96 23.62 32.27
C ILE A 11 -27.06 23.19 30.79
N ALA A 12 -28.16 23.53 30.10
CA ALA A 12 -28.32 23.27 28.66
C ALA A 12 -27.43 24.16 27.77
N TYR A 13 -27.08 25.38 28.21
CA TYR A 13 -26.12 26.24 27.50
C TYR A 13 -24.66 25.82 27.70
N LEU A 14 -24.32 25.25 28.87
CA LEU A 14 -22.98 24.72 29.16
C LEU A 14 -22.69 23.40 28.44
N SER A 15 -23.72 22.63 28.05
CA SER A 15 -23.57 21.39 27.27
C SER A 15 -23.53 21.60 25.74
N LEU A 16 -23.74 22.83 25.26
CA LEU A 16 -23.66 23.20 23.83
C LEU A 16 -22.32 23.85 23.43
N ALA A 17 -21.36 23.97 24.35
CA ALA A 17 -19.98 24.22 23.97
C ALA A 17 -19.41 22.93 23.33
N SER A 18 -19.78 22.65 22.09
CA SER A 18 -19.03 21.72 21.26
C SER A 18 -17.63 22.31 21.08
N CYS A 19 -16.70 21.93 21.93
CA CYS A 19 -15.27 22.10 21.67
C CYS A 19 -14.96 21.24 20.45
N THR A 20 -15.20 21.76 19.25
CA THR A 20 -14.60 21.21 18.04
C THR A 20 -13.10 21.45 18.21
N PRO A 21 -12.26 20.40 18.30
CA PRO A 21 -10.83 20.61 18.45
C PRO A 21 -10.33 21.44 17.27
N THR A 22 -9.76 22.61 17.56
CA THR A 22 -9.14 23.45 16.54
C THR A 22 -7.96 22.69 15.95
N ARG A 23 -7.94 22.54 14.62
CA ARG A 23 -6.82 21.91 13.91
C ARG A 23 -5.54 22.70 14.20
N SER A 24 -4.53 22.04 14.74
CA SER A 24 -3.22 22.60 15.02
C SER A 24 -2.17 21.66 14.46
N VAL A 25 -1.28 22.19 13.61
CA VAL A 25 -0.11 21.46 13.10
C VAL A 25 1.06 21.74 14.06
N SER A 26 1.71 20.69 14.53
CA SER A 26 2.82 20.75 15.49
C SER A 26 4.19 20.78 14.83
N LYS A 27 4.32 20.13 13.67
CA LYS A 27 5.53 20.08 12.85
C LYS A 27 5.17 19.74 11.40
N ILE A 28 6.06 20.11 10.48
CA ILE A 28 6.06 19.61 9.11
C ILE A 28 7.25 18.68 8.97
N SER A 29 7.00 17.48 8.49
CA SER A 29 8.03 16.49 8.21
C SER A 29 8.14 16.28 6.70
N TYR A 30 9.36 16.12 6.20
CA TYR A 30 9.66 15.84 4.81
C TYR A 30 10.46 14.54 4.73
N GLN A 31 10.15 13.71 3.75
CA GLN A 31 10.89 12.49 3.46
C GLN A 31 11.05 12.32 1.96
N SER A 32 12.24 11.93 1.49
CA SER A 32 12.47 11.53 0.10
C SER A 32 13.24 10.23 0.01
N PHE A 33 12.98 9.53 -1.10
CA PHE A 33 13.67 8.32 -1.50
C PHE A 33 14.17 8.48 -2.92
N ARG A 34 15.21 7.74 -3.26
CA ARG A 34 15.77 7.67 -4.59
C ARG A 34 16.09 6.23 -4.93
N THR A 35 16.24 5.97 -6.22
CA THR A 35 16.80 4.72 -6.74
C THR A 35 18.28 4.92 -7.08
N THR A 36 19.04 3.83 -7.14
CA THR A 36 20.39 3.83 -7.74
C THR A 36 20.33 4.01 -9.27
N PHE A 37 19.21 3.61 -9.86
CA PHE A 37 18.88 3.84 -11.26
C PHE A 37 18.42 5.29 -11.49
N ALA A 38 18.87 5.91 -12.59
CA ALA A 38 18.45 7.27 -12.96
C ALA A 38 17.01 7.27 -13.49
N GLN A 39 16.16 8.14 -12.97
CA GLN A 39 14.77 8.22 -13.39
C GLN A 39 14.66 8.83 -14.80
N PRO A 40 13.80 8.29 -15.68
CA PRO A 40 13.65 8.80 -17.03
C PRO A 40 13.05 10.22 -17.03
N ASP A 41 13.50 11.04 -17.96
CA ASP A 41 13.02 12.41 -18.16
C ASP A 41 12.85 12.73 -19.66
N LYS A 42 12.61 13.99 -20.01
CA LYS A 42 12.41 14.39 -21.42
C LYS A 42 13.68 14.28 -22.27
N GLU A 43 14.85 14.46 -21.66
CA GLU A 43 16.16 14.39 -22.32
C GLU A 43 16.66 12.94 -22.37
N HIS A 44 16.29 12.15 -21.37
CA HIS A 44 16.67 10.75 -21.18
C HIS A 44 15.40 9.89 -21.03
N PRO A 45 14.60 9.70 -22.09
CA PRO A 45 13.40 8.88 -22.03
C PRO A 45 13.75 7.40 -21.87
N ILE A 46 12.75 6.60 -21.50
CA ILE A 46 12.86 5.14 -21.56
C ILE A 46 13.19 4.72 -23.00
N PRO A 47 14.27 3.95 -23.25
CA PRO A 47 14.65 3.50 -24.59
C PRO A 47 13.53 2.70 -25.26
N GLU A 48 13.41 2.84 -26.59
CA GLU A 48 12.41 2.10 -27.36
C GLU A 48 12.68 0.59 -27.40
N ASP A 49 13.95 0.21 -27.27
CA ASP A 49 14.46 -1.17 -27.29
C ASP A 49 14.53 -1.81 -25.91
N ALA A 50 14.11 -1.12 -24.84
CA ALA A 50 13.93 -1.74 -23.53
C ALA A 50 13.00 -2.96 -23.67
N GLU A 51 13.37 -4.08 -23.04
CA GLU A 51 12.59 -5.31 -22.99
C GLU A 51 11.48 -5.23 -21.94
N ILE A 52 11.82 -4.69 -20.77
CA ILE A 52 10.96 -4.61 -19.59
C ILE A 52 11.02 -3.22 -18.98
N VAL A 53 9.88 -2.72 -18.50
CA VAL A 53 9.81 -1.53 -17.66
C VAL A 53 9.05 -1.89 -16.38
N LEU A 54 9.59 -1.48 -15.25
CA LEU A 54 8.96 -1.56 -13.96
C LEU A 54 8.51 -0.15 -13.55
N MET A 55 7.27 -0.02 -13.13
CA MET A 55 6.75 1.17 -12.47
C MET A 55 6.44 0.82 -11.01
N TYR A 56 6.98 1.60 -10.09
CA TYR A 56 6.73 1.48 -8.66
C TYR A 56 5.83 2.63 -8.24
N ASP A 57 4.63 2.30 -7.76
CA ASP A 57 3.72 3.24 -7.10
C ASP A 57 3.80 3.04 -5.59
N ILE A 58 4.06 4.13 -4.86
CA ILE A 58 4.35 4.11 -3.43
C ILE A 58 3.33 4.95 -2.67
N SER A 59 2.63 4.31 -1.73
CA SER A 59 1.64 4.99 -0.89
C SER A 59 2.28 5.92 0.15
N ASP A 60 1.44 6.74 0.79
CA ASP A 60 1.81 7.56 1.95
C ASP A 60 2.33 6.73 3.14
N LYS A 61 2.02 5.43 3.19
CA LYS A 61 2.38 4.48 4.25
C LYS A 61 3.53 3.54 3.87
N GLY A 62 4.14 3.75 2.70
CA GLY A 62 5.23 2.90 2.23
C GLY A 62 4.79 1.59 1.60
N ASP A 63 3.54 1.51 1.10
CA ASP A 63 3.07 0.36 0.35
C ASP A 63 3.48 0.50 -1.12
N PHE A 64 4.15 -0.52 -1.65
CA PHE A 64 4.66 -0.59 -3.02
C PHE A 64 3.77 -1.48 -3.88
N ASN A 65 3.23 -0.91 -4.95
CA ASN A 65 2.62 -1.63 -6.05
C ASN A 65 3.55 -1.58 -7.25
N VAL A 66 3.88 -2.76 -7.80
CA VAL A 66 4.77 -2.86 -8.95
C VAL A 66 3.96 -3.23 -10.18
N VAL A 67 4.09 -2.43 -11.23
CA VAL A 67 3.52 -2.72 -12.55
C VAL A 67 4.65 -3.06 -13.50
N VAL A 68 4.53 -4.21 -14.16
CA VAL A 68 5.48 -4.69 -15.16
C VAL A 68 4.91 -4.43 -16.54
N TYR A 69 5.69 -3.78 -17.40
CA TYR A 69 5.38 -3.58 -18.81
C TYR A 69 6.30 -4.47 -19.64
N ASN A 70 5.69 -5.29 -20.50
CA ASN A 70 6.38 -6.00 -21.55
C ASN A 70 6.49 -5.08 -22.76
N LYS A 71 7.71 -4.65 -23.08
CA LYS A 71 7.97 -3.78 -24.22
C LYS A 71 8.33 -4.55 -25.49
N THR A 72 8.43 -5.88 -25.42
CA THR A 72 8.79 -6.74 -26.55
C THR A 72 7.57 -7.22 -27.34
N ASP A 73 7.84 -7.85 -28.49
CA ASP A 73 6.84 -8.55 -29.30
C ASP A 73 6.68 -10.04 -28.90
N GLU A 74 7.38 -10.49 -27.87
CA GLU A 74 7.33 -11.85 -27.34
C GLU A 74 6.44 -11.93 -26.09
N ILE A 75 5.97 -13.14 -25.74
CA ILE A 75 5.31 -13.37 -24.44
C ILE A 75 6.38 -13.31 -23.35
N MET A 76 6.19 -12.41 -22.38
CA MET A 76 7.07 -12.29 -21.23
C MET A 76 6.52 -13.12 -20.08
N THR A 77 7.31 -14.02 -19.52
CA THR A 77 6.96 -14.79 -18.32
C THR A 77 7.70 -14.24 -17.11
N ILE A 78 6.97 -13.77 -16.11
CA ILE A 78 7.48 -13.39 -14.80
C ILE A 78 7.44 -14.61 -13.88
N ASP A 79 8.57 -14.95 -13.28
CA ASP A 79 8.64 -16.00 -12.26
C ASP A 79 8.57 -15.36 -10.86
N GLN A 80 7.42 -15.50 -10.23
CA GLN A 80 7.14 -14.93 -8.92
C GLN A 80 7.92 -15.64 -7.81
N THR A 81 8.31 -16.91 -8.01
CA THR A 81 9.13 -17.68 -7.07
C THR A 81 10.58 -17.21 -7.05
N LYS A 82 11.03 -16.56 -8.13
CA LYS A 82 12.36 -15.95 -8.28
C LYS A 82 12.34 -14.42 -8.22
N SER A 83 11.20 -13.84 -7.84
CA SER A 83 11.04 -12.40 -7.69
C SER A 83 10.82 -12.05 -6.22
N PHE A 84 11.50 -11.02 -5.73
CA PHE A 84 11.59 -10.72 -4.30
C PHE A 84 11.56 -9.22 -4.01
N PHE A 85 11.02 -8.87 -2.86
CA PHE A 85 11.26 -7.63 -2.15
C PHE A 85 12.20 -7.91 -0.98
N VAL A 86 13.26 -7.12 -0.83
CA VAL A 86 14.16 -7.15 0.33
C VAL A 86 14.01 -5.84 1.08
N SER A 87 13.36 -5.88 2.24
CA SER A 87 13.16 -4.71 3.11
C SER A 87 14.48 -4.19 3.70
N SER A 88 14.45 -2.98 4.26
CA SER A 88 15.65 -2.40 4.91
C SER A 88 16.11 -3.13 6.17
N SER A 89 15.29 -4.03 6.71
CA SER A 89 15.68 -4.95 7.79
C SER A 89 16.50 -6.15 7.30
N GLY A 90 16.66 -6.32 5.98
CA GLY A 90 17.26 -7.50 5.35
C GLY A 90 16.29 -8.67 5.18
N LYS A 91 15.03 -8.55 5.64
CA LYS A 91 14.01 -9.57 5.40
C LYS A 91 13.63 -9.61 3.92
N SER A 92 13.86 -10.76 3.28
CA SER A 92 13.42 -11.07 1.93
C SER A 92 12.01 -11.66 1.93
N GLN A 93 11.18 -11.23 0.98
CA GLN A 93 9.82 -11.68 0.79
C GLN A 93 9.59 -11.95 -0.69
N SER A 94 9.14 -13.17 -1.03
CA SER A 94 8.80 -13.51 -2.41
C SER A 94 7.45 -12.91 -2.81
N TYR A 95 7.31 -12.63 -4.12
CA TYR A 95 6.02 -12.33 -4.75
C TYR A 95 5.11 -13.56 -4.74
N PHE A 96 5.66 -14.77 -4.79
CA PHE A 96 4.88 -15.99 -4.68
C PHE A 96 4.55 -16.29 -3.21
N ASP A 97 3.27 -16.26 -2.87
CA ASP A 97 2.75 -16.80 -1.61
C ASP A 97 1.86 -18.02 -1.90
N PRO A 98 2.32 -19.26 -1.60
CA PRO A 98 1.53 -20.47 -1.84
C PRO A 98 0.33 -20.60 -0.88
N THR A 99 0.16 -19.67 0.07
CA THR A 99 -0.92 -19.72 1.05
C THR A 99 -2.27 -19.54 0.37
N ILE A 100 -3.06 -20.61 0.33
CA ILE A 100 -4.42 -20.60 -0.21
C ILE A 100 -5.30 -19.70 0.67
N ARG A 101 -5.84 -18.63 0.07
CA ARG A 101 -6.82 -17.77 0.73
C ARG A 101 -8.21 -18.25 0.39
N THR A 102 -8.97 -18.56 1.42
CA THR A 102 -10.38 -18.97 1.31
C THR A 102 -11.24 -17.73 1.52
N ILE A 103 -11.87 -17.23 0.46
CA ILE A 103 -12.89 -16.18 0.57
C ILE A 103 -14.25 -16.88 0.53
N SER A 104 -15.01 -16.79 1.62
CA SER A 104 -16.40 -17.23 1.67
C SER A 104 -17.34 -16.05 1.50
N GLN A 105 -18.13 -16.05 0.43
CA GLN A 105 -19.23 -15.12 0.23
C GLN A 105 -20.54 -15.87 0.44
N THR A 106 -21.27 -15.51 1.49
CA THR A 106 -22.60 -16.09 1.77
C THR A 106 -23.67 -15.15 1.23
N ASN A 107 -24.34 -15.55 0.15
CA ASN A 107 -25.54 -14.88 -0.33
C ASN A 107 -26.76 -15.50 0.37
N SER A 108 -27.34 -14.78 1.33
CA SER A 108 -28.62 -15.15 1.95
C SER A 108 -29.77 -14.36 1.33
N SER A 109 -30.70 -15.07 0.69
CA SER A 109 -31.97 -14.50 0.21
C SER A 109 -33.06 -14.69 1.27
N SER A 110 -32.97 -13.99 2.40
CA SER A 110 -34.06 -13.97 3.38
C SER A 110 -34.29 -12.58 3.96
N THR A 111 -35.49 -12.04 3.73
CA THR A 111 -35.99 -10.81 4.36
C THR A 111 -36.34 -11.09 5.82
N SER A 112 -35.33 -11.25 6.67
CA SER A 112 -35.51 -11.20 8.12
C SER A 112 -34.23 -10.69 8.79
N ARG A 113 -34.39 -9.59 9.54
CA ARG A 113 -33.37 -9.03 10.42
C ARG A 113 -33.02 -10.06 11.51
N GLY A 114 -31.74 -10.36 11.68
CA GLY A 114 -31.23 -10.88 12.95
C GLY A 114 -30.16 -11.95 12.86
N THR A 115 -28.93 -11.52 13.13
CA THR A 115 -27.89 -12.20 13.93
C THR A 115 -27.18 -13.46 13.41
N SER A 116 -25.85 -13.29 13.29
CA SER A 116 -24.79 -14.27 13.58
C SER A 116 -24.74 -15.53 12.72
N VAL A 117 -23.82 -15.53 11.74
CA VAL A 117 -23.24 -16.78 11.22
C VAL A 117 -21.86 -16.94 11.85
N ASN A 118 -21.73 -17.94 12.70
CA ASN A 118 -20.55 -18.29 13.46
C ASN A 118 -19.51 -18.91 12.51
N LEU A 119 -18.31 -18.32 12.42
CA LEU A 119 -17.14 -18.76 11.65
C LEU A 119 -16.51 -20.07 12.19
N GLY A 120 -17.31 -21.01 12.71
CA GLY A 120 -16.85 -22.23 13.39
C GLY A 120 -16.97 -23.52 12.56
N ALA A 121 -17.40 -23.47 11.29
CA ALA A 121 -17.73 -24.66 10.50
C ALA A 121 -16.83 -24.90 9.27
N ILE A 122 -15.64 -24.31 9.20
CA ILE A 122 -14.65 -24.64 8.16
C ILE A 122 -13.44 -25.28 8.83
N ALA A 123 -13.66 -26.45 9.42
CA ALA A 123 -12.61 -27.39 9.80
C ALA A 123 -12.65 -28.57 8.83
N ASN A 124 -11.48 -28.96 8.31
CA ASN A 124 -11.21 -30.13 7.46
C ASN A 124 -11.71 -30.09 6.00
N VAL A 125 -11.03 -29.31 5.16
CA VAL A 125 -10.75 -29.72 3.75
C VAL A 125 -9.24 -29.67 3.49
N LEU A 126 -8.44 -30.03 4.50
CA LEU A 126 -7.07 -30.47 4.29
C LEU A 126 -7.13 -31.90 3.73
N GLY A 127 -7.14 -31.99 2.41
CA GLY A 127 -7.06 -33.24 1.67
C GLY A 127 -6.22 -33.02 0.41
N VAL A 128 -4.96 -33.41 0.50
CA VAL A 128 -4.03 -33.54 -0.62
C VAL A 128 -4.71 -34.31 -1.76
N GLY A 129 -4.79 -33.71 -2.94
CA GLY A 129 -5.09 -34.40 -4.19
C GLY A 129 -6.58 -34.56 -4.52
N GLY A 130 -7.00 -33.87 -5.58
CA GLY A 130 -8.12 -34.30 -6.44
C GLY A 130 -9.53 -34.06 -5.91
N ALA A 131 -10.17 -32.99 -6.37
CA ALA A 131 -11.51 -33.01 -6.95
C ALA A 131 -11.96 -31.58 -7.27
N VAL A 132 -12.42 -31.42 -8.49
CA VAL A 132 -13.17 -30.28 -8.99
C VAL A 132 -14.41 -30.01 -8.11
N GLY A 133 -14.61 -28.76 -7.70
CA GLY A 133 -15.91 -28.18 -7.35
C GLY A 133 -16.47 -28.49 -5.95
N GLY A 134 -17.19 -27.52 -5.37
CA GLY A 134 -17.93 -27.72 -4.12
C GLY A 134 -18.95 -26.62 -3.84
N LEU A 135 -20.00 -26.52 -4.66
CA LEU A 135 -21.25 -25.87 -4.25
C LEU A 135 -21.88 -26.71 -3.14
N LEU A 136 -21.75 -26.27 -1.89
CA LEU A 136 -22.37 -26.91 -0.74
C LEU A 136 -23.69 -26.22 -0.41
N TYR A 137 -24.81 -26.90 -0.68
CA TYR A 137 -26.14 -26.47 -0.25
C TYR A 137 -26.27 -26.66 1.27
N GLY A 138 -26.05 -25.60 2.04
CA GLY A 138 -26.32 -25.60 3.47
C GLY A 138 -27.83 -25.52 3.73
N VAL A 139 -28.42 -26.58 4.27
CA VAL A 139 -29.80 -26.56 4.78
C VAL A 139 -29.76 -26.14 6.25
N ASN A 140 -30.34 -24.99 6.58
CA ASN A 140 -30.46 -24.53 7.96
C ASN A 140 -31.60 -25.27 8.66
N VAL A 141 -31.30 -26.11 9.65
CA VAL A 141 -32.29 -26.79 10.50
C VAL A 141 -32.47 -25.96 11.77
N GLY A 142 -33.40 -25.02 11.73
CA GLY A 142 -33.86 -24.23 12.87
C GLY A 142 -35.35 -23.97 12.74
N GLY A 143 -36.13 -24.34 13.76
CA GLY A 143 -37.60 -24.39 13.71
C GLY A 143 -38.26 -23.06 13.31
N GLY A 144 -38.72 -22.99 12.08
CA GLY A 144 -39.51 -21.91 11.51
C GLY A 144 -39.54 -22.07 10.00
N SER A 145 -40.73 -22.25 9.41
CA SER A 145 -40.87 -22.52 7.98
C SER A 145 -40.38 -21.33 7.14
N SER A 146 -39.13 -21.39 6.69
CA SER A 146 -38.56 -20.45 5.74
C SER A 146 -37.66 -21.24 4.80
N ASN A 147 -38.09 -21.40 3.54
CA ASN A 147 -37.29 -21.97 2.47
C ASN A 147 -36.24 -20.92 2.03
N GLY A 148 -35.22 -20.71 2.85
CA GLY A 148 -34.07 -19.87 2.52
C GLY A 148 -32.92 -20.74 2.05
N VAL A 149 -32.59 -20.69 0.76
CA VAL A 149 -31.35 -21.28 0.23
C VAL A 149 -30.22 -20.29 0.50
N ALA A 150 -29.28 -20.66 1.37
CA ALA A 150 -28.02 -19.94 1.52
C ALA A 150 -27.00 -20.59 0.58
N VAL A 151 -26.59 -19.84 -0.45
CA VAL A 151 -25.49 -20.26 -1.33
C VAL A 151 -24.23 -19.62 -0.78
N THR A 152 -23.30 -20.44 -0.33
CA THR A 152 -21.97 -20.00 0.08
C THR A 152 -21.00 -20.32 -1.05
N GLU A 153 -20.54 -19.29 -1.74
CA GLU A 153 -19.48 -19.42 -2.75
C GLU A 153 -18.14 -19.33 -2.04
N VAL A 154 -17.35 -20.40 -2.16
CA VAL A 154 -15.97 -20.45 -1.66
C VAL A 154 -15.05 -20.33 -2.86
N THR A 155 -14.43 -19.17 -3.03
CA THR A 155 -13.38 -18.99 -4.04
C THR A 155 -12.03 -19.21 -3.36
N GLN A 156 -11.28 -20.18 -3.84
CA GLN A 156 -9.89 -20.40 -3.45
C GLN A 156 -9.00 -19.59 -4.40
N MET A 157 -8.28 -18.63 -3.85
CA MET A 157 -7.27 -17.88 -4.60
C MET A 157 -5.89 -18.28 -4.09
N ALA A 158 -5.05 -18.78 -5.00
CA ALA A 158 -3.64 -19.04 -4.77
C ALA A 158 -2.86 -18.29 -5.83
N ASP A 159 -1.71 -17.72 -5.46
CA ASP A 159 -0.84 -17.05 -6.41
C ASP A 159 -0.33 -18.07 -7.43
N GLN A 160 -0.28 -17.68 -8.71
CA GLN A 160 0.38 -18.49 -9.71
C GLN A 160 1.90 -18.30 -9.58
N PRO A 161 2.71 -19.38 -9.61
CA PRO A 161 4.16 -19.27 -9.50
C PRO A 161 4.77 -18.47 -10.65
N THR A 162 4.10 -18.47 -11.81
CA THR A 162 4.47 -17.69 -12.99
C THR A 162 3.27 -16.88 -13.48
N VAL A 163 3.54 -15.73 -14.08
CA VAL A 163 2.55 -14.88 -14.75
C VAL A 163 3.06 -14.56 -16.14
N SER A 164 2.21 -14.72 -17.15
CA SER A 164 2.56 -14.39 -18.54
C SER A 164 1.91 -13.08 -18.96
N LEU A 165 2.71 -12.19 -19.53
CA LEU A 165 2.30 -10.92 -20.12
C LEU A 165 2.37 -11.06 -21.64
N ALA A 166 1.29 -10.65 -22.30
CA ALA A 166 1.24 -10.61 -23.76
C ALA A 166 2.27 -9.61 -24.32
N PRO A 167 2.62 -9.72 -25.62
CA PRO A 167 3.39 -8.70 -26.31
C PRO A 167 2.82 -7.30 -26.09
N ARG A 168 3.69 -6.31 -25.84
CA ARG A 168 3.32 -4.89 -25.68
C ARG A 168 2.26 -4.62 -24.60
N SER A 169 2.09 -5.50 -23.61
CA SER A 169 1.11 -5.36 -22.54
C SER A 169 1.74 -4.99 -21.19
N TYR A 170 0.91 -4.84 -20.17
CA TYR A 170 1.37 -4.64 -18.79
C TYR A 170 0.48 -5.38 -17.79
N ALA A 171 1.00 -5.63 -16.59
CA ALA A 171 0.26 -6.21 -15.48
C ALA A 171 0.79 -5.68 -14.14
N ALA A 172 -0.11 -5.49 -13.18
CA ALA A 172 0.28 -5.29 -11.79
C ALA A 172 0.69 -6.62 -11.17
N MET A 173 1.76 -6.64 -10.39
CA MET A 173 2.19 -7.80 -9.61
C MET A 173 1.16 -8.09 -8.51
N SER A 174 1.00 -9.37 -8.14
CA SER A 174 -0.07 -9.83 -7.23
C SER A 174 0.03 -9.30 -5.80
N LYS A 175 1.21 -8.84 -5.40
CA LYS A 175 1.53 -8.54 -4.00
C LYS A 175 2.05 -7.13 -3.83
N THR A 176 1.45 -6.45 -2.86
CA THR A 176 1.93 -5.18 -2.30
C THR A 176 2.91 -5.47 -1.18
N PHE A 177 4.01 -4.73 -1.13
CA PHE A 177 4.98 -4.81 -0.04
C PHE A 177 5.01 -3.52 0.74
N ASN A 178 5.23 -3.60 2.04
CA ASN A 178 5.37 -2.43 2.89
C ASN A 178 6.84 -2.26 3.31
N GLU A 179 7.38 -1.05 3.20
CA GLU A 179 8.63 -0.64 3.83
C GLU A 179 8.32 0.25 5.05
N PRO A 180 8.43 -0.29 6.28
CA PRO A 180 8.05 0.42 7.51
C PRO A 180 8.83 1.72 7.75
N MET A 181 9.95 1.91 7.06
CA MET A 181 10.77 3.11 7.16
C MET A 181 10.24 4.30 6.33
N ILE A 182 9.10 4.16 5.68
CA ILE A 182 8.37 5.22 4.96
C ILE A 182 7.13 5.62 5.74
N GLY A 183 6.87 6.93 5.83
CA GLY A 183 5.69 7.49 6.46
C GLY A 183 5.93 8.20 7.79
N ARG A 184 4.85 8.64 8.42
CA ARG A 184 4.84 9.59 9.54
C ARG A 184 5.70 9.18 10.74
N ASP A 185 5.62 7.91 11.12
CA ASP A 185 6.15 7.44 12.41
C ASP A 185 7.68 7.30 12.42
N VAL A 186 8.34 7.55 11.29
CA VAL A 186 9.77 7.26 11.08
C VAL A 186 10.64 8.52 11.07
N ILE A 187 10.04 9.72 11.03
CA ILE A 187 10.77 10.98 10.88
C ILE A 187 11.01 11.63 12.24
N SER A 188 12.22 11.45 12.77
CA SER A 188 12.61 11.93 14.10
C SER A 188 13.65 13.05 14.09
N THR A 189 14.50 13.14 13.06
CA THR A 189 15.59 14.12 12.97
C THR A 189 15.90 14.50 11.52
N ASN A 190 16.60 15.64 11.35
CA ASN A 190 17.10 16.09 10.06
C ASN A 190 18.31 15.25 9.64
N LEU A 191 18.19 14.54 8.52
CA LEU A 191 19.26 13.82 7.86
C LEU A 191 19.16 14.00 6.35
N GLU A 192 20.28 14.37 5.74
CA GLU A 192 20.51 14.17 4.32
C GLU A 192 21.47 13.00 4.15
N MET A 193 21.17 12.11 3.22
CA MET A 193 21.80 10.81 3.06
C MET A 193 22.08 10.52 1.58
N THR A 194 23.20 9.85 1.35
CA THR A 194 23.55 9.22 0.08
C THR A 194 23.19 7.73 0.14
N GLU A 195 23.23 7.03 -0.98
CA GLU A 195 23.07 5.58 -1.05
C GLU A 195 23.92 4.84 0.01
N LYS A 196 25.17 5.27 0.20
CA LYS A 196 26.14 4.63 1.12
C LYS A 196 25.91 4.95 2.59
N THR A 197 25.29 6.09 2.88
CA THR A 197 25.08 6.58 4.25
C THR A 197 23.63 6.40 4.70
N SER A 198 22.75 5.96 3.81
CA SER A 198 21.36 5.71 4.12
C SER A 198 21.23 4.53 5.08
N HIS A 199 20.39 4.71 6.10
CA HIS A 199 20.03 3.67 7.06
C HIS A 199 18.79 2.88 6.64
N CYS A 200 18.22 3.20 5.48
CA CYS A 200 17.08 2.50 4.91
C CYS A 200 17.37 2.23 3.44
N ASN A 201 17.87 1.03 3.16
CA ASN A 201 18.16 0.55 1.82
C ASN A 201 17.36 -0.73 1.60
N PHE A 202 16.56 -0.76 0.54
CA PHE A 202 15.70 -1.89 0.22
C PHE A 202 15.70 -2.09 -1.29
N SER A 203 15.25 -3.25 -1.77
CA SER A 203 15.29 -3.54 -3.19
C SER A 203 14.18 -4.46 -3.68
N PHE A 204 13.91 -4.35 -4.97
CA PHE A 204 13.03 -5.24 -5.70
C PHE A 204 13.84 -5.98 -6.75
N CYS A 205 13.61 -7.29 -6.87
CA CYS A 205 14.18 -8.14 -7.91
C CYS A 205 13.04 -8.79 -8.68
N ILE A 206 12.96 -8.53 -9.98
CA ILE A 206 11.98 -9.16 -10.88
C ILE A 206 12.73 -10.07 -11.86
N SER A 207 12.37 -11.35 -11.85
CA SER A 207 12.90 -12.36 -12.76
C SER A 207 11.93 -12.59 -13.91
N TYR A 208 12.39 -12.40 -15.15
CA TYR A 208 11.56 -12.49 -16.35
C TYR A 208 12.24 -13.31 -17.46
N SER A 209 11.43 -13.89 -18.34
CA SER A 209 11.85 -14.70 -19.50
C SER A 209 11.10 -14.25 -20.75
N LEU A 210 11.76 -14.31 -21.90
CA LEU A 210 11.18 -14.06 -23.22
C LEU A 210 11.19 -15.32 -24.11
N ASP A 211 11.63 -16.46 -23.57
CA ASP A 211 11.83 -17.71 -24.30
C ASP A 211 10.94 -18.85 -23.75
N GLY A 212 9.77 -18.50 -23.23
CA GLY A 212 8.82 -19.46 -22.67
C GLY A 212 9.24 -20.04 -21.33
N GLY A 213 10.12 -19.35 -20.58
CA GLY A 213 10.57 -19.76 -19.25
C GLY A 213 11.79 -20.70 -19.27
N VAL A 214 12.50 -20.81 -20.39
CA VAL A 214 13.72 -21.64 -20.49
C VAL A 214 14.89 -20.94 -19.80
N SER A 215 15.06 -19.64 -20.03
CA SER A 215 16.06 -18.81 -19.37
C SER A 215 15.45 -17.57 -18.74
N TYR A 216 16.04 -17.11 -17.63
CA TYR A 216 15.55 -15.96 -16.89
C TYR A 216 16.61 -14.87 -16.80
N LYS A 217 16.22 -13.66 -17.15
CA LYS A 217 16.92 -12.41 -16.86
C LYS A 217 16.36 -11.82 -15.56
N LYS A 218 17.12 -10.91 -14.96
CA LYS A 218 16.70 -10.15 -13.78
C LYS A 218 16.85 -8.65 -14.00
N LEU A 219 15.93 -7.90 -13.40
CA LEU A 219 16.01 -6.48 -13.16
C LEU A 219 15.94 -6.25 -11.64
N VAL A 220 16.92 -5.54 -11.10
CA VAL A 220 17.03 -5.26 -9.67
C VAL A 220 17.04 -3.75 -9.49
N THR A 221 16.07 -3.25 -8.73
CA THR A 221 15.94 -1.83 -8.42
C THR A 221 16.23 -1.63 -6.95
N ASP A 222 17.33 -0.93 -6.66
CA ASP A 222 17.74 -0.60 -5.31
C ASP A 222 17.26 0.81 -4.95
N PHE A 223 16.67 0.94 -3.77
CA PHE A 223 16.14 2.17 -3.22
C PHE A 223 16.90 2.55 -1.95
N TYR A 224 16.99 3.85 -1.69
CA TYR A 224 17.56 4.38 -0.45
C TYR A 224 16.84 5.65 0.01
N SER A 225 16.83 5.87 1.32
CA SER A 225 16.32 7.13 1.87
C SER A 225 17.34 8.24 1.61
N ASN A 226 16.90 9.32 0.97
CA ASN A 226 17.78 10.44 0.62
C ASN A 226 17.69 11.57 1.63
N SER A 227 16.48 11.94 2.08
CA SER A 227 16.33 13.03 3.04
C SER A 227 15.19 12.76 4.00
N ARG A 228 15.39 13.19 5.24
CA ARG A 228 14.40 13.25 6.31
C ARG A 228 14.57 14.60 6.98
N ILE A 229 13.54 15.41 7.01
CA ILE A 229 13.60 16.76 7.58
C ILE A 229 12.37 16.94 8.47
N VAL A 230 12.54 17.56 9.64
CA VAL A 230 11.49 17.88 10.59
C VAL A 230 11.65 19.35 10.97
N VAL A 231 10.62 20.14 10.72
CA VAL A 231 10.56 21.54 11.12
C VAL A 231 9.38 21.73 12.07
N PRO A 232 9.62 22.10 13.35
CA PRO A 232 8.54 22.37 14.29
C PRO A 232 7.75 23.61 13.87
N VAL A 233 6.44 23.64 14.18
CA VAL A 233 5.59 24.82 14.01
C VAL A 233 5.41 25.46 15.37
N SER A 234 6.06 26.60 15.61
CA SER A 234 5.93 27.32 16.88
C SER A 234 4.54 27.94 17.02
N LYS A 235 4.06 28.14 18.26
CA LYS A 235 2.70 28.67 18.57
C LYS A 235 2.32 30.02 17.92
N ASN A 236 3.28 30.73 17.32
CA ASN A 236 3.09 32.02 16.64
C ASN A 236 3.63 32.04 15.19
N GLU A 237 4.27 30.97 14.74
CA GLU A 237 4.81 30.87 13.38
C GLU A 237 3.72 30.40 12.43
N GLN A 238 3.66 30.99 11.24
CA GLN A 238 2.73 30.52 10.23
C GLN A 238 3.24 29.19 9.68
N LEU A 239 2.34 28.25 9.42
CA LEU A 239 2.65 26.98 8.74
C LEU A 239 3.54 27.16 7.49
N ASN A 240 3.34 28.27 6.79
CA ASN A 240 4.11 28.66 5.62
C ASN A 240 5.61 28.83 5.90
N ASP A 241 6.01 29.29 7.09
CA ASP A 241 7.41 29.52 7.41
C ASP A 241 8.14 28.21 7.69
N ALA A 242 7.48 27.26 8.37
CA ALA A 242 7.99 25.90 8.52
C ALA A 242 8.16 25.22 7.15
N LEU A 243 7.20 25.41 6.24
CA LEU A 243 7.28 24.86 4.88
C LEU A 243 8.39 25.51 4.05
N LYS A 244 8.55 26.84 4.13
CA LYS A 244 9.68 27.54 3.49
C LYS A 244 11.02 27.04 4.02
N GLU A 245 11.11 26.70 5.30
CA GLU A 245 12.34 26.17 5.87
C GLU A 245 12.70 24.79 5.30
N ILE A 246 11.72 23.92 5.04
CA ILE A 246 11.95 22.67 4.29
C ILE A 246 12.61 22.99 2.94
N PHE A 247 12.07 23.95 2.19
CA PHE A 247 12.63 24.34 0.88
C PHE A 247 13.96 25.10 0.95
N ARG A 248 14.31 25.67 2.10
CA ARG A 248 15.66 26.23 2.32
C ARG A 248 16.68 25.15 2.60
N ILE A 249 16.31 24.16 3.42
CA ILE A 249 17.16 23.01 3.73
C ILE A 249 17.33 22.14 2.47
N LYS A 250 16.26 21.93 1.72
CA LYS A 250 16.23 21.11 0.50
C LYS A 250 15.54 21.84 -0.66
N PRO A 251 16.27 22.67 -1.42
CA PRO A 251 15.71 23.44 -2.53
C PRO A 251 15.10 22.59 -3.66
N ASP A 252 15.56 21.35 -3.82
CA ASP A 252 15.09 20.39 -4.81
C ASP A 252 13.94 19.49 -4.31
N ALA A 253 13.38 19.77 -3.12
CA ALA A 253 12.44 18.87 -2.44
C ALA A 253 11.24 18.40 -3.29
N ILE A 254 10.65 19.28 -4.11
CA ILE A 254 9.50 18.93 -4.96
C ILE A 254 9.87 18.28 -6.30
N TYR A 255 11.16 18.24 -6.62
CA TYR A 255 11.69 17.64 -7.86
C TYR A 255 12.22 16.22 -7.63
N GLU A 256 12.18 15.73 -6.40
CA GLU A 256 12.49 14.34 -6.11
C GLU A 256 11.47 13.41 -6.77
N PRO A 257 11.92 12.26 -7.34
CA PRO A 257 11.00 11.27 -7.91
C PRO A 257 9.98 10.76 -6.89
N PHE A 258 10.42 10.63 -5.63
CA PHE A 258 9.53 10.44 -4.50
C PHE A 258 9.81 11.47 -3.40
N TYR A 259 8.75 12.10 -2.94
CA TYR A 259 8.77 12.86 -1.70
C TYR A 259 7.42 12.81 -0.99
N GLN A 260 7.49 12.99 0.32
CA GLN A 260 6.35 13.16 1.19
C GLN A 260 6.50 14.42 2.02
N LEU A 261 5.43 15.22 2.08
CA LEU A 261 5.25 16.30 3.04
C LEU A 261 4.15 15.88 4.02
N ILE A 262 4.50 15.79 5.29
CA ILE A 262 3.65 15.30 6.37
C ILE A 262 3.38 16.45 7.32
N PHE A 263 2.11 16.80 7.46
CA PHE A 263 1.61 17.81 8.37
C PHE A 263 1.15 17.08 9.64
N ASP A 264 1.90 17.22 10.73
CA ASP A 264 1.57 16.56 12.00
C ASP A 264 0.51 17.35 12.75
N ASP A 265 -0.75 17.09 12.40
CA ASP A 265 -1.90 17.70 13.03
C ASP A 265 -2.49 16.86 14.17
N ASN A 266 -3.27 17.53 15.01
CA ASN A 266 -4.00 16.93 16.14
C ASN A 266 -5.33 16.25 15.73
N LEU A 267 -5.67 16.23 14.44
CA LEU A 267 -6.91 15.71 13.89
C LEU A 267 -6.58 14.64 12.85
N TYR A 268 -6.20 13.44 13.30
CA TYR A 268 -5.93 12.27 12.45
C TYR A 268 -6.94 12.19 11.28
N SER A 269 -6.54 12.68 10.12
CA SER A 269 -7.37 12.77 8.92
C SER A 269 -6.50 12.50 7.71
N SER A 270 -7.02 11.83 6.70
CA SER A 270 -6.28 11.37 5.52
C SER A 270 -5.79 12.47 4.56
N TYR A 271 -5.81 13.74 4.98
CA TYR A 271 -5.49 14.90 4.13
C TYR A 271 -4.30 15.71 4.65
N ASP A 272 -3.48 15.07 5.47
CA ASP A 272 -2.34 15.68 6.14
C ASP A 272 -0.99 15.17 5.61
N ILE A 273 -1.02 14.31 4.57
CA ILE A 273 0.16 13.88 3.84
C ILE A 273 -0.01 14.21 2.36
N TYR A 274 0.98 14.87 1.79
CA TYR A 274 1.12 15.02 0.35
C TYR A 274 2.28 14.14 -0.12
N THR A 275 1.99 13.21 -1.03
CA THR A 275 2.97 12.25 -1.56
C THR A 275 3.05 12.38 -3.07
N ASN A 276 4.27 12.46 -3.59
CA ASN A 276 4.59 12.08 -4.95
C ASN A 276 5.41 10.79 -4.88
N GLY A 277 5.05 9.74 -5.62
CA GLY A 277 5.68 8.45 -5.40
C GLY A 277 5.65 7.48 -6.57
N LEU A 278 6.16 7.93 -7.71
CA LEU A 278 6.33 7.11 -8.90
C LEU A 278 7.81 6.96 -9.24
N PHE A 279 8.27 5.72 -9.38
CA PHE A 279 9.58 5.39 -9.92
C PHE A 279 9.46 4.47 -11.13
N PHE A 280 10.46 4.56 -12.00
CA PHE A 280 10.65 3.68 -13.13
C PHE A 280 12.03 3.03 -13.10
N ASP A 281 12.11 1.80 -13.56
CA ASP A 281 13.36 1.10 -13.88
C ASP A 281 13.13 0.28 -15.16
N PHE A 282 14.16 0.07 -15.96
CA PHE A 282 14.03 -0.60 -17.24
C PHE A 282 15.31 -1.30 -17.67
N LYS A 283 15.14 -2.27 -18.55
CA LYS A 283 16.23 -3.06 -19.12
C LYS A 283 15.92 -3.50 -20.54
#